data_AF-A0A2T2TXL9-F1
#
_entry.id   AF-A0A2T2TXL9-F1
#
_cell.length_a   1.000
_cell.length_b   1.000
_cell.length_c   1.000
_cell.angle_alpha   90.00
_cell.angle_beta   90.00
_cell.angle_gamma   90.00
#
_symmetry.space_group_name_H-M   'P 1'
#
loop_
_entity.id
_entity.type
_entity.pdbx_description
1 polymer ?
#
loop_
_entity_poly.entity_id
_entity_poly.type
_entity_poly.pdbx_seq_one_letter_code
_entity_poly.pdbx_strand_id
1 'polypeptide(L)'
;MTYRVRLSTAGVPGINDPDQLLVLKREDAGDAWTPLDTERDGDVLVSDTLSSFSQFTIGGDESVNPLPVELTTFTATAEGDGRATLTWTTAAETSNDGFHVERSTDGGATFEKIGFREGAGTTTEAQRYRFTDTRVPYDAEQVAYRLRQTDRNGEATYSDPVTVERGGPEAFALRGVFPN
;
A
#
# COMPACT_ATOMS: atom_id res chain seq x y z
N MET A 1 -6.76 -11.22 39.72
CA MET A 1 -5.44 -11.35 39.07
C MET A 1 -5.27 -10.13 38.19
N THR A 2 -4.12 -9.47 38.23
CA THR A 2 -3.86 -8.25 37.44
C THR A 2 -2.85 -8.53 36.34
N TYR A 3 -2.87 -7.71 35.29
CA TYR A 3 -1.94 -7.83 34.17
C TYR A 3 -1.74 -6.47 33.47
N ARG A 4 -0.73 -6.39 32.59
CA ARG A 4 -0.52 -5.27 31.66
C ARG A 4 -0.46 -5.82 30.23
N VAL A 5 -0.91 -5.03 29.27
CA VAL A 5 -0.81 -5.35 27.84
C VAL A 5 0.45 -4.71 27.28
N ARG A 6 1.15 -5.44 26.41
CA ARG A 6 2.31 -4.95 25.67
C ARG A 6 2.06 -5.17 24.18
N LEU A 7 2.01 -4.09 23.40
CA LEU A 7 1.80 -4.12 21.96
C LEU A 7 3.00 -3.53 21.25
N SER A 8 3.58 -4.28 20.30
CA SER A 8 4.72 -3.81 19.52
C SER A 8 4.25 -3.02 18.30
N THR A 9 4.83 -1.85 18.07
CA THR A 9 4.68 -1.04 16.87
C THR A 9 5.82 -1.25 15.85
N ALA A 10 6.84 -2.05 16.20
CA ALA A 10 7.94 -2.34 15.31
C ALA A 10 7.47 -2.91 13.96
N GLY A 11 7.90 -2.28 12.86
CA GLY A 11 7.55 -2.69 11.51
C GLY A 11 6.12 -2.35 11.07
N VAL A 12 5.36 -1.61 11.87
CA VAL A 12 4.04 -1.08 11.46
C VAL A 12 4.26 0.21 10.66
N PRO A 13 3.95 0.23 9.36
CA PRO A 13 4.10 1.42 8.53
C PRO A 13 3.05 2.50 8.87
N GLY A 14 3.36 3.78 8.61
CA GLY A 14 2.44 4.91 8.81
C GLY A 14 2.36 5.45 10.24
N ILE A 15 3.25 5.01 11.14
CA ILE A 15 3.40 5.62 12.47
C ILE A 15 4.44 6.74 12.35
N ASN A 16 3.97 7.99 12.34
CA ASN A 16 4.82 9.17 12.22
C ASN A 16 5.36 9.63 13.58
N ASP A 17 4.53 9.56 14.61
CA ASP A 17 4.89 9.89 15.98
C ASP A 17 4.37 8.80 16.95
N PRO A 18 5.24 7.84 17.33
CA PRO A 18 4.85 6.78 18.26
C PRO A 18 4.55 7.28 19.68
N ASP A 19 4.94 8.52 20.05
CA ASP A 19 4.59 9.11 21.35
C ASP A 19 3.12 9.56 21.42
N GLN A 20 2.43 9.65 20.28
CA GLN A 20 1.01 9.99 20.19
C GLN A 20 0.12 8.75 20.02
N LEU A 21 0.66 7.55 20.23
CA LEU A 21 -0.11 6.31 20.22
C LEU A 21 -0.58 5.92 21.62
N LEU A 22 -1.78 5.34 21.67
CA LEU A 22 -2.43 4.87 22.89
C LEU A 22 -2.87 3.42 22.72
N VAL A 23 -2.83 2.66 23.81
CA VAL A 23 -3.57 1.41 23.92
C VAL A 23 -5.03 1.76 24.20
N LEU A 24 -5.93 1.28 23.34
CA LEU A 24 -7.37 1.40 23.54
C LEU A 24 -7.92 0.06 24.04
N LYS A 25 -8.91 0.11 24.93
CA LYS A 25 -9.64 -1.08 25.38
C LYS A 25 -11.15 -0.95 25.18
N ARG A 26 -11.81 -2.11 25.13
CA ARG A 26 -13.27 -2.23 25.29
C ARG A 26 -13.62 -3.58 25.93
N GLU A 27 -14.73 -3.64 26.65
CA GLU A 27 -15.14 -4.86 27.37
C GLU A 27 -15.84 -5.82 26.41
N ASP A 28 -16.82 -5.32 25.66
CA ASP A 28 -17.55 -6.09 24.66
C ASP A 28 -17.38 -5.53 23.24
N ALA A 29 -17.66 -6.37 22.23
CA ALA A 29 -17.46 -6.03 20.82
C ALA A 29 -18.32 -4.85 20.32
N GLY A 30 -19.40 -4.51 21.06
CA GLY A 30 -20.30 -3.40 20.75
C GLY A 30 -19.94 -2.09 21.47
N ASP A 31 -18.99 -2.12 22.41
CA ASP A 31 -18.64 -0.95 23.19
C ASP A 31 -17.71 -0.02 22.41
N ALA A 32 -17.78 1.26 22.78
CA ALA A 32 -16.82 2.26 22.33
C ALA A 32 -15.42 1.94 22.86
N TRP A 33 -14.41 2.22 22.05
CA TRP A 33 -13.02 2.14 22.47
C TRP A 33 -12.71 3.26 23.47
N THR A 34 -12.04 2.90 24.56
CA THR A 34 -11.62 3.83 25.61
C THR A 34 -10.09 3.85 25.70
N PRO A 35 -9.46 5.03 25.72
CA PRO A 35 -8.02 5.12 25.85
C PRO A 35 -7.57 4.72 27.25
N LEU A 36 -6.44 4.00 27.31
CA LEU A 36 -5.72 3.72 28.54
C LEU A 36 -4.50 4.62 28.67
N ASP A 37 -4.09 4.84 29.91
CA ASP A 37 -2.76 5.38 30.18
C ASP A 37 -1.72 4.44 29.57
N THR A 38 -0.93 4.99 28.65
CA THR A 38 0.00 4.23 27.82
C THR A 38 1.40 4.76 28.04
N GLU A 39 2.28 3.86 28.47
CA GLU A 39 3.71 4.11 28.60
C GLU A 39 4.43 3.49 27.39
N ARG A 40 5.50 4.14 26.93
CA ARG A 40 6.30 3.64 25.81
C ARG A 40 7.64 3.10 26.28
N ASP A 41 7.99 1.91 25.82
CA ASP A 41 9.26 1.21 26.05
C ASP A 41 9.85 0.83 24.69
N GLY A 42 10.62 1.74 24.08
CA GLY A 42 11.10 1.59 22.71
C GLY A 42 9.95 1.60 21.70
N ASP A 43 9.80 0.49 20.96
CA ASP A 43 8.70 0.26 20.01
C ASP A 43 7.52 -0.48 20.66
N VAL A 44 7.45 -0.54 22.00
CA VAL A 44 6.40 -1.25 22.72
C VAL A 44 5.54 -0.27 23.50
N LEU A 45 4.23 -0.29 23.23
CA LEU A 45 3.22 0.37 24.04
C LEU A 45 2.81 -0.54 25.19
N VAL A 46 2.82 0.00 26.41
CA VAL A 46 2.53 -0.72 27.64
C VAL A 46 1.34 -0.05 28.33
N SER A 47 0.24 -0.79 28.49
CA SER A 47 -0.95 -0.28 29.19
C SER A 47 -0.70 -0.06 30.68
N ASP A 48 -1.64 0.59 31.36
CA ASP A 48 -1.78 0.53 32.81
C ASP A 48 -2.12 -0.90 33.32
N THR A 49 -2.23 -1.04 34.63
CA THR A 49 -2.56 -2.33 35.26
C THR A 49 -4.06 -2.58 35.21
N LEU A 50 -4.45 -3.67 34.57
CA LEU A 50 -5.84 -4.08 34.38
C LEU A 50 -6.20 -5.23 35.31
N SER A 51 -7.47 -5.30 35.72
CA SER A 51 -8.00 -6.31 36.62
C SER A 51 -9.08 -7.21 36.01
N SER A 52 -9.49 -6.94 34.77
CA SER A 52 -10.50 -7.68 34.02
C SER A 52 -10.04 -7.90 32.58
N PHE A 53 -10.53 -8.97 31.95
CA PHE A 53 -10.27 -9.21 30.53
C PHE A 53 -10.94 -8.14 29.67
N SER A 54 -10.28 -7.71 28.60
CA SER A 54 -10.80 -6.74 27.64
C SER A 54 -10.24 -7.05 26.25
N GLN A 55 -10.86 -6.50 25.21
CA GLN A 55 -10.26 -6.43 23.89
C GLN A 55 -9.34 -5.21 23.81
N PHE A 56 -8.30 -5.28 22.98
CA PHE A 56 -7.28 -4.23 22.85
C PHE A 56 -6.99 -3.90 21.39
N THR A 57 -6.69 -2.64 21.13
CA THR A 57 -6.13 -2.16 19.85
C THR A 57 -5.14 -1.02 20.12
N ILE A 58 -4.36 -0.66 19.10
CA ILE A 58 -3.57 0.57 19.07
C ILE A 58 -4.43 1.65 18.40
N GLY A 59 -4.41 2.87 18.93
CA GLY A 59 -5.00 4.05 18.31
C GLY A 59 -4.10 5.27 18.44
N GLY A 60 -4.39 6.31 17.68
CA GLY A 60 -3.65 7.57 17.70
C GLY A 60 -4.46 8.69 17.07
N ASP A 61 -3.95 9.91 17.16
CA ASP A 61 -4.56 11.06 16.49
C ASP A 61 -4.33 10.96 14.97
N GLU A 62 -5.41 10.96 14.17
CA GLU A 62 -5.33 10.81 12.71
C GLU A 62 -4.59 11.97 12.01
N SER A 63 -4.49 13.14 12.66
CA SER A 63 -3.69 14.27 12.15
C SER A 63 -2.19 14.08 12.39
N VAL A 64 -1.82 13.20 13.33
CA VAL A 64 -0.43 12.90 13.67
C VAL A 64 0.01 11.57 13.05
N ASN A 65 -0.75 10.51 13.29
CA ASN A 65 -0.54 9.15 12.81
C ASN A 65 -1.69 8.78 11.84
N PRO A 66 -1.69 9.34 10.62
CA PRO A 66 -2.71 9.03 9.64
C PRO A 66 -2.69 7.54 9.33
N LEU A 67 -3.88 6.94 9.24
CA LEU A 67 -3.95 5.57 8.75
C LEU A 67 -3.39 5.54 7.31
N PRO A 68 -2.54 4.55 6.97
CA PRO A 68 -1.99 4.43 5.64
C PRO A 68 -3.10 4.38 4.60
N VAL A 69 -2.87 4.96 3.42
CA VAL A 69 -3.72 4.70 2.26
C VAL A 69 -3.80 3.20 2.03
N GLU A 70 -5.01 2.66 2.05
CA GLU A 70 -5.24 1.23 1.84
C GLU A 70 -5.37 0.94 0.35
N LEU A 71 -4.24 0.66 -0.29
CA LEU A 71 -4.20 0.13 -1.65
C LEU A 71 -4.83 -1.27 -1.67
N THR A 72 -6.02 -1.40 -2.24
CA THR A 72 -6.75 -2.68 -2.28
C THR A 72 -6.36 -3.54 -3.47
N THR A 73 -6.11 -2.91 -4.61
CA THR A 73 -5.76 -3.60 -5.85
C THR A 73 -4.77 -2.76 -6.64
N PHE A 74 -3.80 -3.43 -7.23
CA PHE A 74 -2.93 -2.85 -8.25
C PHE A 74 -2.64 -3.92 -9.29
N THR A 75 -2.95 -3.62 -10.54
CA THR A 75 -2.80 -4.56 -11.65
C THR A 75 -2.22 -3.83 -12.85
N ALA A 76 -1.41 -4.54 -13.62
CA ALA A 76 -0.93 -4.11 -14.92
C ALA A 76 -1.32 -5.13 -15.99
N THR A 77 -1.63 -4.65 -17.18
CA THR A 77 -2.01 -5.48 -18.32
C THR A 77 -1.29 -4.97 -19.56
N ALA A 78 -0.57 -5.85 -20.24
CA ALA A 78 0.05 -5.54 -21.52
C ALA A 78 -1.04 -5.36 -22.59
N GLU A 79 -0.92 -4.30 -23.38
CA GLU A 79 -1.74 -4.04 -24.55
C GLU A 79 -0.99 -4.55 -25.79
N GLY A 80 -1.71 -5.09 -26.77
CA GLY A 80 -1.11 -5.74 -27.96
C GLY A 80 -0.30 -4.82 -28.89
N ASP A 81 -0.20 -3.53 -28.58
CA ASP A 81 0.55 -2.53 -29.35
C ASP A 81 1.78 -1.99 -28.61
N GLY A 82 2.28 -2.75 -27.63
CA GLY A 82 3.48 -2.38 -26.88
C GLY A 82 3.22 -1.31 -25.82
N ARG A 83 1.96 -1.12 -25.43
CA ARG A 83 1.56 -0.30 -24.27
C ARG A 83 1.26 -1.21 -23.08
N ALA A 84 1.16 -0.62 -21.89
CA ALA A 84 0.62 -1.31 -20.72
C ALA A 84 -0.38 -0.41 -20.00
N THR A 85 -1.55 -0.94 -19.66
CA THR A 85 -2.52 -0.27 -18.81
C THR A 85 -2.33 -0.73 -17.37
N LEU A 86 -2.20 0.24 -16.46
CA LEU A 86 -2.16 0.03 -15.03
C LEU A 86 -3.44 0.57 -14.41
N THR A 87 -4.02 -0.20 -13.50
CA THR A 87 -5.22 0.17 -12.74
C THR A 87 -5.03 -0.15 -11.28
N TRP A 88 -5.48 0.75 -10.41
CA TRP A 88 -5.49 0.53 -8.98
C TRP A 88 -6.70 1.14 -8.31
N THR A 89 -7.00 0.62 -7.12
CA THR A 89 -8.09 1.10 -6.27
C THR A 89 -7.57 1.29 -4.85
N THR A 90 -7.90 2.43 -4.24
CA THR A 90 -7.71 2.69 -2.81
C THR A 90 -9.06 2.54 -2.10
N ALA A 91 -9.09 1.95 -0.91
CA ALA A 91 -10.31 1.91 -0.09
C ALA A 91 -10.57 3.26 0.58
N ALA A 92 -9.50 3.88 1.08
CA ALA A 92 -9.46 5.19 1.68
C ALA A 92 -8.11 5.85 1.40
N GLU A 93 -8.08 7.17 1.43
CA GLU A 93 -6.88 7.97 1.31
C GLU A 93 -6.80 8.99 2.44
N THR A 94 -5.60 9.21 2.99
CA THR A 94 -5.38 10.19 4.05
C THR A 94 -4.23 11.09 3.65
N SER A 95 -4.50 12.38 3.46
CA SER A 95 -3.47 13.37 3.06
C SER A 95 -2.64 12.94 1.84
N ASN A 96 -3.21 12.14 0.94
CA ASN A 96 -2.52 11.60 -0.22
C ASN A 96 -2.33 12.71 -1.27
N ASP A 97 -1.08 13.01 -1.61
CA ASP A 97 -0.74 13.93 -2.69
C ASP A 97 -0.89 13.23 -4.05
N GLY A 98 -0.52 11.95 -4.11
CA GLY A 98 -0.80 11.08 -5.24
C GLY A 98 0.18 9.94 -5.42
N PHE A 99 0.16 9.39 -6.62
CA PHE A 99 0.91 8.19 -6.97
C PHE A 99 1.86 8.47 -8.12
N HIS A 100 3.16 8.31 -7.85
CA HIS A 100 4.14 8.11 -8.90
C HIS A 100 4.04 6.69 -9.42
N VAL A 101 3.85 6.56 -10.73
CA VAL A 101 3.94 5.28 -11.42
C VAL A 101 5.40 5.07 -11.77
N GLU A 102 5.98 3.99 -11.25
CA GLU A 102 7.36 3.63 -11.50
C GLU A 102 7.45 2.31 -12.26
N ARG A 103 8.44 2.22 -13.15
CA ARG A 103 8.68 1.09 -14.03
C ARG A 103 10.10 0.56 -13.87
N SER A 104 10.25 -0.75 -13.96
CA SER A 104 11.52 -1.45 -14.05
C SER A 104 11.52 -2.37 -15.28
N THR A 105 12.62 -2.38 -16.01
CA THR A 105 12.88 -3.31 -17.12
C THR A 105 14.01 -4.30 -16.83
N ASP A 106 14.51 -4.31 -15.59
CA ASP A 106 15.62 -5.13 -15.13
C ASP A 106 15.21 -6.12 -14.02
N GLY A 107 13.94 -6.57 -14.08
CA GLY A 107 13.41 -7.55 -13.13
C GLY A 107 13.11 -6.98 -11.74
N GLY A 108 12.88 -5.67 -11.62
CA GLY A 108 12.57 -4.99 -10.37
C GLY A 108 13.80 -4.48 -9.60
N ALA A 109 15.00 -4.48 -10.20
CA ALA A 109 16.20 -4.00 -9.53
C ALA A 109 16.29 -2.47 -9.50
N THR A 110 15.91 -1.81 -10.59
CA THR A 110 15.86 -0.34 -10.66
C THR A 110 14.51 0.13 -11.21
N PHE A 111 13.97 1.17 -10.57
CA PHE A 111 12.67 1.75 -10.90
C PHE A 111 12.83 3.21 -11.34
N GLU A 112 12.32 3.54 -12.52
CA GLU A 112 12.25 4.89 -13.05
C GLU A 112 10.81 5.43 -12.96
N LYS A 113 10.68 6.74 -12.72
CA LYS A 113 9.36 7.41 -12.69
C LYS A 113 8.88 7.67 -14.11
N ILE A 114 7.75 7.08 -14.47
CA ILE A 114 7.16 7.23 -15.82
C ILE A 114 5.91 8.11 -15.84
N GLY A 115 5.35 8.42 -14.67
CA GLY A 115 4.21 9.33 -14.58
C GLY A 115 3.75 9.60 -13.15
N PHE A 116 2.74 10.45 -13.05
CA PHE A 116 2.08 10.80 -11.79
C PHE A 116 0.57 10.84 -11.98
N ARG A 117 -0.16 10.46 -10.94
CA ARG A 117 -1.60 10.63 -10.80
C ARG A 117 -1.88 11.28 -9.46
N GLU A 118 -2.55 12.42 -9.51
CA GLU A 118 -2.99 13.14 -8.33
C GLU A 118 -3.93 12.27 -7.49
N GLY A 119 -3.72 12.26 -6.17
CA GLY A 119 -4.57 11.58 -5.21
C GLY A 119 -5.87 12.36 -4.95
N ALA A 120 -6.78 11.78 -4.19
CA ALA A 120 -8.00 12.44 -3.74
C ALA A 120 -7.80 13.25 -2.44
N GLY A 121 -6.58 13.32 -1.90
CA GLY A 121 -6.30 13.96 -0.62
C GLY A 121 -6.74 13.08 0.55
N THR A 122 -7.72 13.54 1.32
CA THR A 122 -8.31 12.79 2.42
C THR A 122 -9.73 12.38 2.05
N THR A 123 -9.98 11.09 1.92
CA THR A 123 -11.31 10.53 1.62
C THR A 123 -11.44 9.11 2.18
N THR A 124 -12.62 8.77 2.68
CA THR A 124 -12.97 7.39 3.04
C THR A 124 -13.74 6.67 1.93
N GLU A 125 -13.94 7.33 0.78
CA GLU A 125 -14.58 6.74 -0.38
C GLU A 125 -13.54 6.08 -1.29
N ALA A 126 -13.86 4.89 -1.78
CA ALA A 126 -12.98 4.15 -2.66
C ALA A 126 -12.70 4.91 -3.96
N GLN A 127 -11.42 5.11 -4.28
CA GLN A 127 -11.00 5.77 -5.51
C GLN A 127 -10.45 4.77 -6.51
N ARG A 128 -10.65 5.05 -7.80
CA ARG A 128 -10.16 4.21 -8.90
C ARG A 128 -9.32 5.03 -9.84
N TYR A 129 -8.14 4.51 -10.15
CA TYR A 129 -7.16 5.19 -10.97
C TYR A 129 -6.75 4.35 -12.17
N ARG A 130 -6.31 5.06 -13.21
CA ARG A 130 -5.78 4.47 -14.43
C ARG A 130 -4.57 5.23 -14.94
N PHE A 131 -3.55 4.50 -15.33
CA PHE A 131 -2.38 5.00 -16.03
C PHE A 131 -2.09 4.12 -17.24
N THR A 132 -1.61 4.70 -18.34
CA THR A 132 -1.17 3.94 -19.51
C THR A 132 0.27 4.29 -19.80
N ASP A 133 1.16 3.30 -19.70
CA ASP A 133 2.51 3.41 -20.21
C ASP A 133 2.48 3.23 -21.73
N THR A 134 2.82 4.31 -22.44
CA THR A 134 2.85 4.36 -23.91
C THR A 134 4.25 4.17 -24.47
N ARG A 135 5.26 4.05 -23.61
CA ARG A 135 6.68 4.05 -23.98
C ARG A 135 7.41 2.87 -23.36
N VAL A 136 6.75 1.71 -23.32
CA VAL A 136 7.37 0.46 -22.85
C VAL A 136 8.53 0.11 -23.80
N PRO A 137 9.78 -0.05 -23.31
CA PRO A 137 10.92 -0.36 -24.17
C PRO A 137 10.71 -1.64 -24.99
N TYR A 138 11.21 -1.67 -26.23
CA TYR A 138 10.93 -2.77 -27.15
C TYR A 138 11.65 -4.07 -26.79
N ASP A 139 12.83 -3.92 -26.22
CA ASP A 139 13.78 -4.94 -25.81
C ASP A 139 13.48 -5.52 -24.41
N ALA A 140 12.55 -4.94 -23.65
CA ALA A 140 12.17 -5.46 -22.35
C ALA A 140 11.17 -6.62 -22.50
N GLU A 141 11.62 -7.86 -22.31
CA GLU A 141 10.76 -9.05 -22.32
C GLU A 141 9.73 -9.04 -21.18
N GLN A 142 10.15 -8.52 -20.03
CA GLN A 142 9.33 -8.36 -18.83
C GLN A 142 9.45 -6.95 -18.30
N VAL A 143 8.34 -6.44 -17.79
CA VAL A 143 8.28 -5.09 -17.23
C VAL A 143 7.56 -5.14 -15.89
N ALA A 144 8.24 -4.69 -14.86
CA ALA A 144 7.68 -4.57 -13.53
C ALA A 144 7.22 -3.13 -13.29
N TYR A 145 6.11 -2.98 -12.60
CA TYR A 145 5.58 -1.68 -12.20
C TYR A 145 5.30 -1.67 -10.71
N ARG A 146 5.48 -0.51 -10.08
CA ARG A 146 5.05 -0.26 -8.71
C ARG A 146 4.46 1.13 -8.58
N LEU A 147 3.65 1.33 -7.56
CA LEU A 147 3.20 2.65 -7.15
C LEU A 147 4.10 3.15 -6.03
N ARG A 148 4.59 4.37 -6.17
CA ARG A 148 5.14 5.15 -5.07
C ARG A 148 4.10 6.20 -4.70
N GLN A 149 3.36 5.93 -3.64
CA GLN A 149 2.47 6.92 -3.05
C GLN A 149 3.29 8.00 -2.37
N THR A 150 2.81 9.23 -2.39
CA THR A 150 3.40 10.34 -1.66
C THR A 150 2.31 11.08 -0.92
N ASP A 151 2.53 11.30 0.37
CA ASP A 151 1.61 12.07 1.22
C ASP A 151 2.02 13.55 1.20
N ARG A 152 1.12 14.44 1.61
CA ARG A 152 1.36 15.90 1.61
C ARG A 152 2.51 16.35 2.50
N ASN A 153 2.91 15.54 3.46
CA ASN A 153 4.09 15.76 4.31
C ASN A 153 5.41 15.33 3.62
N GLY A 154 5.34 14.73 2.43
CA GLY A 154 6.48 14.24 1.65
C GLY A 154 6.90 12.80 1.95
N GLU A 155 6.21 12.12 2.87
CA GLU A 155 6.41 10.69 3.13
C GLU A 155 5.99 9.85 1.93
N ALA A 156 6.66 8.73 1.71
CA ALA A 156 6.40 7.88 0.56
C ALA A 156 6.35 6.40 0.93
N THR A 157 5.30 5.74 0.46
CA THR A 157 5.07 4.30 0.61
C THR A 157 5.04 3.65 -0.76
N TYR A 158 5.50 2.40 -0.84
CA TYR A 158 5.57 1.66 -2.10
C TYR A 158 4.61 0.48 -2.08
N SER A 159 3.96 0.21 -3.21
CA SER A 159 3.26 -1.06 -3.42
C SER A 159 4.24 -2.19 -3.68
N ASP A 160 3.78 -3.43 -3.50
CA ASP A 160 4.42 -4.56 -4.14
C ASP A 160 4.43 -4.36 -5.67
N PRO A 161 5.51 -4.78 -6.36
CA PRO A 161 5.59 -4.66 -7.79
C PRO A 161 4.72 -5.72 -8.48
N VAL A 162 4.10 -5.34 -9.60
CA VAL A 162 3.41 -6.25 -10.51
C VAL A 162 4.19 -6.35 -11.82
N THR A 163 4.38 -7.57 -12.31
CA THR A 163 5.12 -7.82 -13.55
C THR A 163 4.15 -8.20 -14.66
N VAL A 164 4.40 -7.67 -15.85
CA VAL A 164 3.75 -8.10 -17.08
C VAL A 164 4.80 -8.60 -18.06
N GLU A 165 4.48 -9.70 -18.71
CA GLU A 165 5.23 -10.15 -19.88
C GLU A 165 4.76 -9.34 -21.08
N ARG A 166 5.72 -8.89 -21.89
CA ARG A 166 5.39 -8.25 -23.15
C ARG A 166 4.87 -9.34 -24.08
N GLY A 167 3.58 -9.34 -24.36
CA GLY A 167 3.03 -10.13 -25.44
C GLY A 167 3.74 -9.73 -26.73
N GLY A 168 4.63 -10.59 -27.25
CA GLY A 168 5.23 -10.37 -28.55
C GLY A 168 4.15 -10.27 -29.63
N PRO A 169 4.45 -9.76 -30.84
CA PRO A 169 3.62 -10.11 -31.98
C PRO A 169 3.52 -11.63 -31.95
N GLU A 170 2.30 -12.19 -32.00
CA GLU A 170 2.09 -13.64 -32.04
C GLU A 170 3.18 -14.22 -32.92
N ALA A 171 4.10 -14.98 -32.32
CA ALA A 171 5.07 -15.70 -33.11
C ALA A 171 4.23 -16.42 -34.13
N PHE A 172 4.47 -16.15 -35.42
CA PHE A 172 3.98 -16.98 -36.50
C PHE A 172 4.46 -18.38 -36.14
N ALA A 173 3.62 -19.12 -35.44
CA ALA A 173 3.77 -20.54 -35.27
C ALA A 173 3.60 -21.03 -36.70
N LEU A 174 4.75 -21.27 -37.35
CA LEU A 174 4.83 -22.10 -38.53
C LEU A 174 4.07 -23.36 -38.17
N ARG A 175 2.80 -23.41 -38.57
CA ARG A 175 1.99 -24.61 -38.48
C ARG A 175 2.79 -25.62 -39.28
N GLY A 176 3.41 -26.55 -38.56
CA GLY A 176 4.07 -27.70 -39.16
C GLY A 176 3.08 -28.29 -40.15
N VAL A 177 3.42 -28.19 -41.43
CA VAL A 177 2.76 -28.91 -42.50
C VAL A 177 2.96 -30.38 -42.18
N PHE A 178 1.89 -31.12 -41.91
CA PHE A 178 1.94 -32.57 -41.93
C PHE A 178 1.31 -33.09 -43.23
N PRO A 179 1.92 -34.08 -43.91
CA PRO A 179 1.50 -34.55 -45.24
C PRO A 179 0.26 -35.45 -45.20
N ASN A 180 -0.36 -35.63 -46.38
CA ASN A 180 -1.53 -36.46 -46.68
C ASN A 180 -1.41 -37.94 -46.28
#